data_AF-A0A0V0H930-F1
#
_entry.id   AF-A0A0V0H930-F1
#
_cell.length_a   1.000
_cell.length_b   1.000
_cell.length_c   1.000
_cell.angle_alpha   90.00
_cell.angle_beta   90.00
_cell.angle_gamma   90.00
#
_symmetry.space_group_name_H-M   'P 1'
#
loop_
_entity.id
_entity.type
_entity.pdbx_description
1 polymer ?
#
loop_
_entity_poly.entity_id
_entity_poly.type
_entity_poly.pdbx_seq_one_letter_code
_entity_poly.pdbx_strand_id
1 'polypeptide(L)'
;MGNNLEYLPQSISQLGSLQSLDLSNCNRLTQLPEFPEQLDTIYADWSSDSICNSLFWNISSLQHDIYASDSSSLRVFTSGENILSWFHHQGTGRRVTVKLPENWYVRDNFLGFSVGYSGSLIETKAYLIPLCDDGMSWMTRKLKLALPKWSTESNIHCFLVPFAGLWDTSKANGKTPNDYGLIRLCFSGEMKKFGFRLLYKD
;
A
#
# COMPACT_ATOMS: atom_id res chain seq x y z
N MET A 1 -5.30 8.79 29.41
CA MET A 1 -3.89 9.19 29.64
C MET A 1 -3.08 8.51 28.54
N GLY A 2 -2.42 9.28 27.67
CA GLY A 2 -1.63 8.73 26.56
C GLY A 2 -0.27 8.26 27.04
N ASN A 3 0.27 7.22 26.41
CA ASN A 3 1.62 6.73 26.72
C ASN A 3 2.67 7.66 26.11
N ASN A 4 3.75 7.93 26.84
CA ASN A 4 4.91 8.72 26.36
C ASN A 4 5.90 7.86 25.55
N LEU A 5 5.42 6.79 24.91
CA LEU A 5 6.25 5.88 24.11
C LEU A 5 6.65 6.58 22.81
N GLU A 6 7.95 6.86 22.66
CA GLU A 6 8.52 7.49 21.45
C GLU A 6 8.99 6.47 20.41
N TYR A 7 9.36 5.26 20.87
CA TYR A 7 9.83 4.15 20.04
C TYR A 7 9.36 2.81 20.61
N LEU A 8 9.18 1.83 19.72
CA LEU A 8 8.99 0.43 20.09
C LEU A 8 10.32 -0.32 19.97
N PRO A 9 10.55 -1.36 20.80
CA PRO A 9 11.77 -2.16 20.68
C PRO A 9 11.77 -2.97 19.36
N GLN A 10 12.92 -3.04 18.69
CA GLN A 10 13.08 -3.79 17.44
C GLN A 10 12.78 -5.28 17.62
N SER A 11 12.92 -5.83 18.83
CA SER A 11 12.60 -7.21 19.16
C SER A 11 11.14 -7.60 18.94
N ILE A 12 10.23 -6.65 18.70
CA ILE A 12 8.84 -6.96 18.35
C ILE A 12 8.74 -7.78 17.05
N SER A 13 9.69 -7.63 16.12
CA SER A 13 9.74 -8.40 14.88
C SER A 13 9.96 -9.91 15.12
N GLN A 14 10.47 -10.28 16.30
CA GLN A 14 10.70 -11.66 16.70
C GLN A 14 9.44 -12.34 17.27
N LEU A 15 8.35 -11.60 17.47
CA LEU A 15 7.10 -12.13 18.01
C LEU A 15 6.31 -12.86 16.92
N GLY A 16 6.72 -14.09 16.61
CA GLY A 16 6.15 -14.89 15.51
C GLY A 16 4.67 -15.25 15.63
N SER A 17 4.01 -15.01 16.77
CA SER A 17 2.57 -15.22 16.97
C SER A 17 1.77 -13.92 17.07
N LEU A 18 2.42 -12.75 16.96
CA LEU A 18 1.74 -11.47 17.07
C LEU A 18 0.97 -11.17 15.79
N GLN A 19 -0.37 -11.16 15.88
CA GLN A 19 -1.29 -10.89 14.76
C GLN A 19 -1.85 -9.46 14.78
N SER A 20 -2.04 -8.90 15.98
CA SER A 20 -2.61 -7.57 16.19
C SER A 20 -1.74 -6.74 17.14
N LEU A 21 -1.54 -5.47 16.79
CA LEU A 21 -0.79 -4.50 17.59
C LEU A 21 -1.61 -3.20 17.74
N ASP A 22 -1.91 -2.80 18.97
CA ASP A 22 -2.63 -1.56 19.27
C ASP A 22 -1.70 -0.49 19.86
N LEU A 23 -1.58 0.62 19.13
CA LEU A 23 -0.76 1.79 19.40
C LEU A 23 -1.62 3.07 19.44
N SER A 24 -2.95 2.96 19.50
CA SER A 24 -3.90 4.08 19.32
C SER A 24 -3.72 5.24 20.31
N ASN A 25 -3.07 5.01 21.44
CA ASN A 25 -2.80 6.01 22.48
C ASN A 25 -1.30 6.32 22.64
N CYS A 26 -0.47 5.97 21.64
CA CYS A 26 0.97 6.22 21.61
C CYS A 26 1.28 7.49 20.80
N ASN A 27 0.81 8.65 21.27
CA ASN A 27 0.80 9.90 20.51
C ASN A 27 2.19 10.52 20.26
N ARG A 28 3.23 10.02 20.94
CA ARG A 28 4.63 10.44 20.73
C ARG A 28 5.41 9.50 19.82
N LEU A 29 4.80 8.39 19.40
CA LEU A 29 5.44 7.43 18.52
C LEU A 29 5.64 8.10 17.16
N THR A 30 6.87 8.10 16.67
CA THR A 30 7.20 8.71 15.38
C THR A 30 7.50 7.66 14.32
N GLN A 31 7.89 6.45 14.73
CA GLN A 31 8.30 5.38 13.83
C GLN A 31 7.78 4.02 14.30
N LEU A 32 7.54 3.13 13.34
CA LEU A 32 7.18 1.73 13.58
C LEU A 32 8.42 0.85 13.37
N PRO A 33 8.66 -0.15 14.23
CA PRO A 33 9.72 -1.13 14.05
C PRO A 33 9.36 -2.08 12.90
N GLU A 34 10.29 -2.97 12.55
CA GLU A 34 9.98 -4.06 11.62
C GLU A 34 8.84 -4.94 12.15
N PHE A 35 7.93 -5.31 11.26
CA PHE A 35 6.78 -6.11 11.66
C PHE A 35 7.10 -7.60 11.69
N PRO A 36 6.63 -8.35 12.72
CA PRO A 36 6.70 -9.80 12.69
C PRO A 36 5.88 -10.38 11.52
N GLU A 37 6.24 -11.58 11.08
CA GLU A 37 5.69 -12.22 9.87
C GLU A 37 4.15 -12.35 9.91
N GLN A 38 3.58 -12.66 11.07
CA GLN A 38 2.13 -12.90 11.23
C GLN A 38 1.29 -11.65 11.50
N LEU A 39 1.92 -10.46 11.63
CA LEU A 39 1.17 -9.23 11.94
C LEU A 39 0.28 -8.82 10.76
N ASP A 40 -1.01 -8.68 10.96
CA ASP A 40 -1.94 -8.30 9.90
C ASP A 40 -2.85 -7.13 10.29
N THR A 41 -2.86 -6.77 11.57
CA THR A 41 -3.71 -5.72 12.11
C THR A 41 -2.89 -4.77 12.97
N ILE A 42 -3.01 -3.47 12.68
CA ILE A 42 -2.36 -2.42 13.46
C ILE A 42 -3.31 -1.27 13.67
N TYR A 43 -3.50 -0.91 14.94
CA TYR A 43 -4.24 0.29 15.33
C TYR A 43 -3.23 1.34 15.78
N ALA A 44 -3.31 2.56 15.25
CA ALA A 44 -2.43 3.65 15.62
C ALA A 44 -3.15 4.98 15.42
N ASP A 45 -2.57 6.05 15.93
CA ASP A 45 -2.95 7.40 15.51
C ASP A 45 -2.35 7.70 14.13
N TRP A 46 -3.18 7.58 13.11
CA TRP A 46 -2.81 7.80 11.72
C TRP A 46 -2.88 9.27 11.28
N SER A 47 -3.12 10.20 12.21
CA SER A 47 -2.95 11.62 11.92
C SER A 47 -1.47 11.99 11.71
N SER A 48 -0.55 11.14 12.17
CA SER A 48 0.89 11.32 11.98
C SER A 48 1.37 10.74 10.64
N ASP A 49 1.92 11.63 9.79
CA ASP A 49 2.52 11.25 8.52
C ASP A 49 3.73 10.31 8.71
N SER A 50 4.48 10.45 9.80
CA SER A 50 5.67 9.64 10.06
C SER A 50 5.31 8.18 10.37
N ILE A 51 4.19 7.95 11.05
CA ILE A 51 3.64 6.62 11.33
C ILE A 51 3.10 5.99 10.04
N CYS A 52 2.39 6.77 9.21
CA CYS A 52 1.92 6.30 7.91
C CYS A 52 3.09 5.91 6.98
N ASN A 53 4.13 6.75 6.90
CA ASN A 53 5.35 6.43 6.15
C ASN A 53 5.97 5.12 6.67
N SER A 54 6.17 5.01 7.99
CA SER A 54 6.74 3.81 8.61
C SER A 54 5.93 2.53 8.31
N LEU A 55 4.59 2.61 8.30
CA LEU A 55 3.73 1.49 7.91
C LEU A 55 4.02 1.04 6.47
N PHE A 56 3.98 1.97 5.51
CA PHE A 56 4.12 1.63 4.10
C PHE A 56 5.55 1.22 3.72
N TRP A 57 6.56 1.75 4.41
CA TRP A 57 7.93 1.26 4.31
C TRP A 57 8.05 -0.20 4.76
N ASN A 58 7.48 -0.55 5.91
CA ASN A 58 7.45 -1.92 6.38
C ASN A 58 6.70 -2.85 5.42
N ILE A 59 5.56 -2.43 4.89
CA ILE A 59 4.83 -3.19 3.85
C ILE A 59 5.73 -3.43 2.63
N SER A 60 6.46 -2.42 2.18
CA SER A 60 7.41 -2.54 1.06
C SER A 60 8.50 -3.56 1.34
N SER A 61 9.13 -3.48 2.53
CA SER A 61 10.21 -4.40 2.93
C SER A 61 9.74 -5.84 2.93
N LEU A 62 8.57 -6.12 3.52
CA LEU A 62 8.00 -7.46 3.60
C LEU A 62 7.60 -8.03 2.24
N GLN A 63 7.25 -7.18 1.28
CA GLN A 63 6.92 -7.63 -0.09
C GLN A 63 8.18 -8.03 -0.89
N HIS A 64 9.35 -7.49 -0.57
CA HIS A 64 10.60 -7.92 -1.20
C HIS A 64 10.94 -9.37 -0.84
N ASP A 65 10.66 -9.79 0.40
CA ASP A 65 10.87 -11.18 0.84
C ASP A 65 9.87 -12.15 0.22
N ILE A 66 8.62 -11.70 -0.02
CA ILE A 66 7.56 -12.51 -0.63
C ILE A 66 7.83 -12.78 -2.11
N TYR A 67 8.53 -11.92 -2.86
CA TYR A 67 8.86 -12.16 -4.27
C TYR A 67 9.74 -13.41 -4.49
N ALA A 68 10.36 -13.94 -3.43
CA ALA A 68 11.10 -15.21 -3.42
C ALA A 68 10.24 -16.44 -3.08
N SER A 69 9.00 -16.24 -2.60
CA SER A 69 8.06 -17.30 -2.23
C SER A 69 6.87 -17.30 -3.19
N ASP A 70 6.37 -18.46 -3.61
CA ASP A 70 5.25 -18.58 -4.57
C ASP A 70 3.88 -18.04 -4.07
N SER A 71 3.86 -17.25 -2.99
CA SER A 71 2.65 -16.63 -2.45
C SER A 71 2.18 -15.47 -3.32
N SER A 72 1.19 -15.75 -4.17
CA SER A 72 0.62 -14.81 -5.15
C SER A 72 -0.17 -13.61 -4.57
N SER A 73 -0.28 -13.48 -3.24
CA SER A 73 -1.14 -12.50 -2.59
C SER A 73 -0.34 -11.39 -1.90
N LEU A 74 -0.75 -10.14 -2.11
CA LEU A 74 -0.18 -9.00 -1.39
C LEU A 74 -0.58 -9.04 0.08
N ARG A 75 0.37 -8.75 0.96
CA ARG A 75 0.12 -8.54 2.39
C ARG A 75 -0.69 -7.26 2.58
N VAL A 76 -1.76 -7.37 3.37
CA VAL A 76 -2.66 -6.29 3.70
C VAL A 76 -2.63 -6.07 5.20
N PHE A 77 -2.56 -4.81 5.61
CA PHE A 77 -2.73 -4.42 7.01
C PHE A 77 -4.09 -3.78 7.20
N THR A 78 -4.85 -4.22 8.19
CA THR A 78 -6.06 -3.51 8.60
C THR A 78 -5.76 -2.45 9.64
N SER A 79 -6.37 -1.28 9.45
CA SER A 79 -6.21 -0.12 10.30
C SER A 79 -7.50 0.69 10.34
N GLY A 80 -8.05 0.94 11.54
CA GLY A 80 -9.10 1.94 11.82
C GLY A 80 -10.30 1.96 10.83
N GLU A 81 -11.12 3.01 10.90
CA GLU A 81 -12.34 3.11 10.07
C GLU A 81 -12.30 4.25 9.02
N ASN A 82 -11.31 5.13 9.11
CA ASN A 82 -11.20 6.32 8.26
C ASN A 82 -9.95 6.27 7.39
N ILE A 83 -10.12 6.67 6.13
CA ILE A 83 -8.99 6.85 5.22
C ILE A 83 -8.02 7.87 5.81
N LEU A 84 -6.75 7.50 5.81
CA LEU A 84 -5.65 8.28 6.36
C LEU A 84 -5.52 9.60 5.59
N SER A 85 -5.43 10.73 6.30
CA SER A 85 -5.20 12.04 5.67
C SER A 85 -3.87 12.11 4.90
N TRP A 86 -2.94 11.22 5.24
CA TRP A 86 -1.65 10.99 4.58
C TRP A 86 -1.75 10.72 3.06
N PHE A 87 -2.88 10.21 2.58
CA PHE A 87 -3.09 9.99 1.15
C PHE A 87 -3.38 11.29 0.41
N HIS A 88 -2.57 11.58 -0.63
CA HIS A 88 -2.75 12.77 -1.47
C HIS A 88 -4.02 12.72 -2.32
N HIS A 89 -4.44 11.51 -2.72
CA HIS A 89 -5.67 11.31 -3.49
C HIS A 89 -6.64 10.47 -2.68
N GLN A 90 -7.81 11.03 -2.37
CA GLN A 90 -8.87 10.35 -1.65
C GLN A 90 -10.17 10.45 -2.42
N GLY A 91 -11.06 9.49 -2.24
CA GLY A 91 -12.37 9.53 -2.88
C GLY A 91 -13.22 8.32 -2.54
N THR A 92 -14.33 8.20 -3.25
CA THR A 92 -15.23 7.06 -3.15
C THR A 92 -15.42 6.42 -4.52
N GLY A 93 -15.46 5.08 -4.57
CA GLY A 93 -15.61 4.38 -5.83
C GLY A 93 -15.05 2.97 -5.82
N ARG A 94 -15.41 2.21 -6.86
CA ARG A 94 -14.78 0.92 -7.19
C ARG A 94 -13.62 1.07 -8.17
N ARG A 95 -13.40 2.29 -8.67
CA ARG A 95 -12.35 2.61 -9.63
C ARG A 95 -11.78 3.97 -9.30
N VAL A 96 -10.47 4.02 -9.12
CA VAL A 96 -9.71 5.27 -9.01
C VAL A 96 -8.84 5.41 -10.25
N THR A 97 -8.70 6.63 -10.75
CA THR A 97 -7.72 6.97 -11.79
C THR A 97 -7.01 8.23 -11.34
N VAL A 98 -5.69 8.14 -11.19
CA VAL A 98 -4.82 9.22 -10.72
C VAL A 98 -3.90 9.63 -11.85
N LYS A 99 -3.77 10.95 -12.05
CA LYS A 99 -2.74 11.53 -12.90
C LYS A 99 -1.42 11.48 -12.17
N LEU A 100 -0.44 10.81 -12.77
CA LEU A 100 0.91 10.73 -12.25
C LEU A 100 1.64 12.05 -12.53
N PRO A 101 2.45 12.56 -11.59
CA PRO A 101 3.33 13.70 -11.85
C PRO A 101 4.29 13.43 -13.02
N GLU A 102 4.80 14.49 -13.63
CA GLU A 102 5.90 14.35 -14.58
C GLU A 102 7.12 13.74 -13.87
N ASN A 103 7.83 12.83 -14.54
CA ASN A 103 8.99 12.14 -13.99
C ASN A 103 8.73 11.41 -12.65
N TRP A 104 7.51 10.92 -12.45
CA TRP A 104 7.11 10.22 -11.22
C TRP A 104 7.97 8.99 -10.91
N TYR A 105 8.52 8.31 -11.92
CA TYR A 105 9.37 7.14 -11.71
C TYR A 105 10.84 7.56 -11.59
N VAL A 106 11.39 7.34 -10.40
CA VAL A 106 12.82 7.48 -10.09
C VAL A 106 13.38 6.09 -9.81
N ARG A 107 14.33 5.65 -10.65
CA ARG A 107 14.96 4.33 -10.52
C ARG A 107 15.56 4.16 -9.13
N ASP A 108 15.39 2.97 -8.55
CA ASP A 108 15.87 2.55 -7.22
C ASP A 108 15.28 3.31 -6.03
N ASN A 109 14.59 4.42 -6.28
CA ASN A 109 13.93 5.23 -5.27
C ASN A 109 12.42 4.95 -5.17
N PHE A 110 11.75 4.65 -6.28
CA PHE A 110 10.31 4.37 -6.27
C PHE A 110 10.01 2.98 -5.67
N LEU A 111 9.26 2.94 -4.57
CA LEU A 111 8.89 1.72 -3.86
C LEU A 111 7.57 1.11 -4.37
N GLY A 112 6.61 1.94 -4.76
CA GLY A 112 5.35 1.48 -5.30
C GLY A 112 4.19 2.44 -5.06
N PHE A 113 2.97 1.93 -5.26
CA PHE A 113 1.76 2.70 -5.08
C PHE A 113 1.05 2.29 -3.79
N SER A 114 1.03 3.17 -2.80
CA SER A 114 0.36 2.98 -1.53
C SER A 114 -1.14 3.16 -1.70
N VAL A 115 -1.91 2.18 -1.21
CA VAL A 115 -3.37 2.15 -1.32
C VAL A 115 -3.97 1.90 0.05
N GLY A 116 -4.96 2.72 0.41
CA GLY A 116 -5.88 2.46 1.50
C GLY A 116 -7.27 2.27 0.93
N TYR A 117 -8.01 1.25 1.35
CA TYR A 117 -9.35 0.98 0.85
C TYR A 117 -10.25 0.48 1.98
N SER A 118 -11.45 1.05 2.15
CA SER A 118 -12.43 0.51 3.08
C SER A 118 -13.32 -0.54 2.42
N GLY A 119 -13.66 -1.63 3.11
CA GLY A 119 -14.62 -2.63 2.64
C GLY A 119 -14.02 -3.95 2.16
N SER A 120 -14.89 -4.89 1.81
CA SER A 120 -14.51 -6.26 1.44
C SER A 120 -13.73 -6.30 0.11
N LEU A 121 -12.41 -6.39 0.20
CA LEU A 121 -11.51 -6.35 -0.95
C LEU A 121 -10.78 -7.67 -1.17
N ILE A 122 -11.30 -8.48 -2.09
CA ILE A 122 -10.73 -9.79 -2.42
C ILE A 122 -9.61 -9.64 -3.46
N GLU A 123 -9.81 -8.72 -4.42
CA GLU A 123 -8.92 -8.55 -5.55
C GLU A 123 -8.88 -7.10 -6.02
N THR A 124 -7.71 -6.67 -6.48
CA THR A 124 -7.51 -5.38 -7.14
C THR A 124 -6.83 -5.59 -8.49
N LYS A 125 -7.27 -4.83 -9.51
CA LYS A 125 -6.57 -4.74 -10.80
C LYS A 125 -5.92 -3.36 -10.92
N ALA A 126 -4.61 -3.34 -11.14
CA ALA A 126 -3.86 -2.13 -11.41
C ALA A 126 -3.58 -2.02 -12.90
N TYR A 127 -3.77 -0.81 -13.45
CA TYR A 127 -3.48 -0.46 -14.84
C TYR A 127 -2.58 0.77 -14.88
N LEU A 128 -1.45 0.65 -15.55
CA LEU A 128 -0.61 1.78 -15.91
C LEU A 128 -0.91 2.15 -17.37
N ILE A 129 -1.36 3.37 -17.60
CA ILE A 129 -1.92 3.81 -18.87
C ILE A 129 -0.99 4.89 -19.48
N PRO A 130 -0.59 4.74 -20.76
CA PRO A 130 0.29 5.67 -21.45
C PRO A 130 -0.40 7.03 -21.68
N LEU A 131 0.38 8.10 -21.83
CA LEU A 131 -0.15 9.43 -22.17
C LEU A 131 -0.56 9.54 -23.65
N CYS A 132 0.10 8.79 -24.52
CA CYS A 132 -0.13 8.77 -25.97
C CYS A 132 -0.42 7.35 -26.46
N ASP A 133 -1.26 7.22 -27.49
CA ASP A 133 -1.67 5.93 -28.05
C ASP A 133 -0.73 5.46 -29.19
N ASP A 134 0.57 5.72 -29.05
CA ASP A 134 1.60 5.47 -30.08
C ASP A 134 1.96 3.97 -30.19
N GLY A 135 0.96 3.09 -30.11
CA GLY A 135 1.12 1.63 -30.03
C GLY A 135 1.49 1.10 -28.65
N MET A 136 1.44 1.93 -27.60
CA MET A 136 1.72 1.50 -26.23
C MET A 136 0.56 0.68 -25.65
N SER A 137 0.87 -0.51 -25.15
CA SER A 137 -0.10 -1.29 -24.38
C SER A 137 -0.19 -0.78 -22.95
N TRP A 138 -1.39 -0.88 -22.37
CA TRP A 138 -1.56 -0.68 -20.94
C TRP A 138 -0.80 -1.76 -20.18
N MET A 139 -0.06 -1.38 -19.15
CA MET A 139 0.45 -2.37 -18.21
C MET A 139 -0.68 -2.77 -17.29
N THR A 140 -0.87 -4.06 -17.04
CA THR A 140 -1.96 -4.55 -16.20
C THR A 140 -1.48 -5.63 -15.27
N ARG A 141 -1.85 -5.54 -13.99
CA ARG A 141 -1.62 -6.59 -13.00
C ARG A 141 -2.87 -6.84 -12.17
N LYS A 142 -3.24 -8.11 -12.08
CA LYS A 142 -4.24 -8.62 -11.13
C LYS A 142 -3.52 -8.95 -9.83
N LEU A 143 -4.05 -8.46 -8.71
CA LEU A 143 -3.46 -8.58 -7.39
C LEU A 143 -4.48 -9.24 -6.48
N LYS A 144 -4.15 -10.44 -6.01
CA LYS A 144 -4.89 -11.08 -4.92
C LYS A 144 -4.43 -10.47 -3.60
N LEU A 145 -5.36 -10.30 -2.67
CA LEU A 145 -5.07 -9.74 -1.37
C LEU A 145 -5.27 -10.82 -0.29
N ALA A 146 -4.34 -10.91 0.64
CA ALA A 146 -4.50 -11.74 1.83
C ALA A 146 -5.09 -10.87 2.95
N LEU A 147 -6.42 -10.86 3.07
CA LEU A 147 -7.11 -10.11 4.11
C LEU A 147 -7.01 -10.83 5.48
N PRO A 148 -6.91 -10.09 6.59
CA PRO A 148 -7.02 -10.64 7.95
C PRO A 148 -8.35 -11.38 8.15
N LYS A 149 -8.33 -12.50 8.89
CA LYS A 149 -9.53 -13.34 9.09
C LYS A 149 -10.67 -12.62 9.83
N TRP A 150 -10.36 -11.61 10.65
CA TRP A 150 -11.31 -10.90 11.50
C TRP A 150 -11.59 -9.46 11.02
N SER A 151 -11.22 -9.11 9.79
CA SER A 151 -11.46 -7.76 9.28
C SER A 151 -12.96 -7.50 9.07
N THR A 152 -13.44 -6.36 9.53
CA THR A 152 -14.81 -5.90 9.24
C THR A 152 -14.84 -5.07 7.96
N GLU A 153 -16.01 -4.89 7.36
CA GLU A 153 -16.16 -4.02 6.18
C GLU A 153 -15.87 -2.53 6.45
N SER A 154 -15.83 -2.13 7.72
CA SER A 154 -15.49 -0.76 8.12
C SER A 154 -13.99 -0.50 8.13
N ASN A 155 -13.17 -1.56 8.20
CA ASN A 155 -11.72 -1.40 8.36
C ASN A 155 -11.07 -0.85 7.09
N ILE A 156 -10.03 -0.01 7.23
CA ILE A 156 -9.18 0.36 6.10
C ILE A 156 -8.13 -0.73 5.89
N HIS A 157 -8.12 -1.28 4.69
CA HIS A 157 -7.09 -2.18 4.18
C HIS A 157 -5.98 -1.37 3.53
N CYS A 158 -4.80 -1.38 4.13
CA CYS A 158 -3.60 -0.73 3.65
C CYS A 158 -2.69 -1.76 2.98
N PHE A 159 -2.30 -1.50 1.74
CA PHE A 159 -1.40 -2.35 0.98
C PHE A 159 -0.60 -1.55 -0.04
N LEU A 160 0.51 -2.14 -0.49
CA LEU A 160 1.38 -1.56 -1.50
C LEU A 160 1.22 -2.34 -2.80
N VAL A 161 1.01 -1.64 -3.92
CA VAL A 161 1.10 -2.21 -5.26
C VAL A 161 2.55 -2.04 -5.74
N PRO A 162 3.33 -3.13 -5.84
CA PRO A 162 4.73 -3.02 -6.23
C PRO A 162 4.87 -2.70 -7.72
N PHE A 163 5.86 -1.88 -8.06
CA PHE A 163 6.14 -1.56 -9.46
C PHE A 163 6.72 -2.75 -10.24
N ALA A 164 7.61 -3.52 -9.60
CA ALA A 164 8.34 -4.64 -10.19
C ALA A 164 7.46 -5.79 -10.73
N GLY A 165 6.18 -5.84 -10.35
CA GLY A 165 5.19 -6.80 -10.87
C GLY A 165 4.15 -6.21 -11.81
N LEU A 166 4.06 -4.88 -11.90
CA LEU A 166 3.17 -4.18 -12.81
C LEU A 166 3.87 -3.84 -14.12
N TRP A 167 5.14 -3.46 -14.08
CA TRP A 167 5.91 -3.07 -15.26
C TRP A 167 6.38 -4.28 -16.07
N ASP A 168 6.12 -4.23 -17.38
CA ASP A 168 6.52 -5.27 -18.33
C ASP A 168 7.24 -4.62 -19.51
N THR A 169 8.56 -4.73 -19.55
CA THR A 169 9.39 -4.13 -20.60
C THR A 169 9.07 -4.68 -21.98
N SER A 170 8.55 -5.91 -22.09
CA SER A 170 8.16 -6.49 -23.39
C SER A 170 6.96 -5.79 -24.01
N LYS A 171 6.10 -5.19 -23.17
CA LYS A 171 4.90 -4.43 -23.60
C LYS A 171 5.15 -2.93 -23.74
N ALA A 172 6.32 -2.46 -23.31
CA ALA A 172 6.65 -1.04 -23.28
C ALA A 172 6.99 -0.46 -24.67
N ASN A 173 7.21 -1.30 -25.69
CA ASN A 173 7.55 -0.85 -27.05
C ASN A 173 8.72 0.19 -27.07
N GLY A 174 9.78 -0.09 -26.29
CA GLY A 174 10.95 0.79 -26.18
C GLY A 174 10.78 2.03 -25.29
N LYS A 175 9.64 2.18 -24.61
CA LYS A 175 9.33 3.30 -23.72
C LYS A 175 9.73 3.04 -22.27
N THR A 176 9.72 4.11 -21.49
CA THR A 176 10.08 4.13 -20.08
C THR A 176 8.84 4.27 -19.20
N PRO A 177 8.94 4.01 -17.89
CA PRO A 177 7.80 4.21 -16.98
C PRO A 177 7.25 5.65 -16.98
N ASN A 178 8.12 6.65 -17.20
CA ASN A 178 7.74 8.05 -17.22
C ASN A 178 6.92 8.46 -18.46
N ASP A 179 6.84 7.60 -19.49
CA ASP A 179 5.93 7.79 -20.62
C ASP A 179 4.46 7.45 -20.27
N TYR A 180 4.24 6.83 -19.10
CA TYR A 180 2.93 6.52 -18.57
C TYR A 180 2.50 7.55 -17.53
N GLY A 181 1.36 8.20 -17.76
CA GLY A 181 0.92 9.34 -16.94
C GLY A 181 -0.35 9.09 -16.13
N LEU A 182 -0.90 7.88 -16.20
CA LEU A 182 -2.13 7.52 -15.50
C LEU A 182 -1.99 6.16 -14.82
N ILE A 183 -2.35 6.09 -13.55
CA ILE A 183 -2.54 4.85 -12.81
C ILE A 183 -4.02 4.68 -12.50
N ARG A 184 -4.57 3.51 -12.79
CA ARG A 184 -5.95 3.16 -12.47
C ARG A 184 -5.98 1.91 -11.63
N LEU A 185 -6.70 1.95 -10.51
CA LEU A 185 -7.00 0.78 -9.70
C LEU A 185 -8.49 0.48 -9.78
N CYS A 186 -8.83 -0.79 -10.00
CA CYS A 186 -10.19 -1.30 -9.98
C CYS A 186 -10.31 -2.32 -8.84
N PHE A 187 -11.21 -2.04 -7.91
CA PHE A 187 -11.47 -2.84 -6.72
C PHE A 187 -12.65 -3.80 -6.98
N SER A 188 -12.52 -5.07 -6.59
CA SER A 188 -13.58 -6.07 -6.76
C SER A 188 -14.75 -5.92 -5.78
N GLY A 189 -14.56 -5.13 -4.72
CA GLY A 189 -15.52 -4.93 -3.64
C GLY A 189 -16.65 -3.93 -3.96
N GLU A 190 -17.34 -3.51 -2.91
CA GLU A 190 -18.42 -2.53 -2.98
C GLU A 190 -17.91 -1.08 -3.20
N MET A 191 -18.83 -0.15 -3.43
CA MET A 191 -18.46 1.27 -3.53
C MET A 191 -18.12 1.82 -2.14
N LYS A 192 -16.85 2.12 -1.91
CA LYS A 192 -16.33 2.51 -0.60
C LYS A 192 -15.26 3.60 -0.75
N LYS A 193 -14.62 3.98 0.36
CA LYS A 193 -13.60 5.03 0.40
C LYS A 193 -12.25 4.45 0.01
N PHE A 194 -11.42 5.26 -0.66
CA PHE A 194 -10.05 4.91 -0.95
C PHE A 194 -9.11 6.09 -0.69
N GLY A 195 -7.84 5.76 -0.49
CA GLY A 195 -6.71 6.66 -0.45
C GLY A 195 -5.59 6.11 -1.34
N PHE A 196 -4.86 7.01 -2.00
CA PHE A 196 -3.77 6.67 -2.91
C PHE A 196 -2.60 7.66 -2.77
N ARG A 197 -1.38 7.14 -2.75
CA ARG A 197 -0.13 7.90 -2.71
C ARG A 197 1.02 7.14 -3.38
N LEU A 198 1.94 7.86 -4.01
CA LEU A 198 3.19 7.28 -4.50
C LEU A 198 4.19 7.20 -3.34
N LEU A 199 4.87 6.06 -3.21
CA LEU A 199 5.84 5.82 -2.16
C LEU A 199 7.26 5.79 -2.75
N TYR A 200 8.16 6.53 -2.11
CA TYR A 200 9.58 6.61 -2.45
C TYR A 200 10.42 6.27 -1.21
N LYS A 201 11.69 5.92 -1.41
CA LYS A 201 12.67 5.97 -0.33
C LYS A 201 12.96 7.45 -0.05
N ASP A 202 13.15 7.74 1.24
CA ASP A 202 13.56 9.03 1.76
C ASP A 202 15.10 9.11 1.75
#